data_AF-A0A2V9XGG4-F1
#
_entry.id   AF-A0A2V9XGG4-F1
#
_cell.length_a   1.000
_cell.length_b   1.000
_cell.length_c   1.000
_cell.angle_alpha   90.00
_cell.angle_beta   90.00
_cell.angle_gamma   90.00
#
_symmetry.space_group_name_H-M   'P 1'
#
loop_
_entity.id
_entity.type
_entity.pdbx_description
1 polymer ?
#
loop_
_entity_poly.entity_id
_entity_poly.type
_entity_poly.pdbx_seq_one_letter_code
_entity_poly.pdbx_strand_id
1 'polypeptide(L)'
;MAQETGEEEVMKRTSVVAVMLLFLVGLAFAGPADKAPAGRVVSGKVLDQNDNALPSAIVYLTNTRTRAVKTYIVGQDGSYRFPALSPNIDYELYAQINGHKSDTKTVSQFDNREQVFINLKIDTK
;
A
#
# COMPACT_ATOMS: atom_id res chain seq x y z
N MET A 1 -44.70 -22.72 -55.80
CA MET A 1 -43.38 -23.39 -55.93
C MET A 1 -42.38 -22.29 -56.20
N ALA A 2 -41.90 -21.53 -55.21
CA ALA A 2 -41.04 -21.88 -54.08
C ALA A 2 -39.61 -22.26 -54.50
N GLN A 3 -38.65 -21.51 -53.93
CA GLN A 3 -37.20 -21.74 -53.78
C GLN A 3 -36.27 -21.19 -54.87
N GLU A 4 -35.09 -20.58 -54.60
CA GLU A 4 -34.35 -20.19 -53.39
C GLU A 4 -33.17 -19.30 -53.88
N THR A 5 -33.13 -17.99 -53.60
CA THR A 5 -32.20 -17.31 -52.68
C THR A 5 -30.99 -18.13 -52.19
N GLY A 6 -29.77 -17.81 -52.63
CA GLY A 6 -28.58 -18.48 -52.11
C GLY A 6 -27.18 -17.95 -52.47
N GLU A 7 -26.98 -16.74 -53.03
CA GLU A 7 -25.64 -16.33 -53.48
C GLU A 7 -25.09 -15.01 -52.91
N GLU A 8 -25.87 -14.24 -52.15
CA GLU A 8 -25.36 -13.01 -51.48
C GLU A 8 -24.82 -13.23 -50.05
N GLU A 9 -24.93 -14.43 -49.51
CA GLU A 9 -24.60 -14.75 -48.11
C GLU A 9 -23.16 -15.26 -47.89
N VAL A 10 -22.28 -15.19 -48.90
CA VAL A 10 -20.90 -15.69 -48.77
C VAL A 10 -19.89 -14.58 -48.41
N MET A 11 -20.16 -13.33 -48.80
CA MET A 11 -19.18 -12.23 -48.65
C MET A 11 -19.26 -11.48 -47.30
N LYS A 12 -20.38 -11.60 -46.55
CA LYS A 12 -20.50 -11.03 -45.19
C LYS A 12 -20.04 -11.97 -44.07
N ARG A 13 -20.20 -13.28 -44.25
CA ARG A 13 -19.84 -14.29 -43.23
C ARG A 13 -18.33 -14.44 -43.09
N THR A 14 -17.59 -14.35 -44.19
CA THR A 14 -16.13 -14.42 -44.21
C THR A 14 -15.47 -13.18 -43.60
N SER A 15 -16.06 -12.00 -43.78
CA SER A 15 -15.55 -10.75 -43.20
C SER A 15 -15.78 -10.64 -41.68
N VAL A 16 -16.88 -11.20 -41.15
CA VAL A 16 -17.18 -11.17 -39.70
C VAL A 16 -16.29 -12.14 -38.93
N VAL A 17 -15.99 -13.32 -39.48
CA VAL A 17 -15.13 -14.32 -38.80
C VAL A 17 -13.68 -13.84 -38.70
N ALA A 18 -13.17 -13.13 -39.70
CA ALA A 18 -11.80 -12.58 -39.69
C ALA A 18 -11.62 -11.41 -38.69
N VAL A 19 -12.67 -10.58 -38.49
CA VAL A 19 -12.62 -9.48 -37.51
C VAL A 19 -12.86 -9.97 -36.08
N MET A 20 -13.64 -11.04 -35.90
CA MET A 20 -13.86 -11.65 -34.57
C MET A 20 -12.63 -12.44 -34.07
N LEU A 21 -11.82 -12.99 -34.99
CA LEU A 21 -10.54 -13.64 -34.66
C LEU A 21 -9.42 -12.64 -34.31
N LEU A 22 -9.50 -11.40 -34.81
CA LEU A 22 -8.52 -10.36 -34.50
C LEU A 22 -8.77 -9.66 -33.16
N PHE A 23 -9.97 -9.78 -32.58
CA PHE A 23 -10.32 -9.21 -31.27
C PHE A 23 -9.99 -10.13 -30.08
N LEU A 24 -9.61 -11.39 -30.31
CA LEU A 24 -9.32 -12.37 -29.25
C LEU A 24 -7.84 -12.40 -28.81
N VAL A 25 -6.94 -11.64 -29.47
CA VAL A 25 -5.49 -11.69 -29.22
C VAL A 25 -5.00 -10.51 -28.35
N GLY A 26 -5.86 -9.96 -27.51
CA GLY A 26 -5.53 -8.79 -26.67
C GLY A 26 -5.48 -9.04 -25.16
N LEU A 27 -5.91 -10.20 -24.65
CA LEU A 27 -6.23 -10.37 -23.22
C LEU A 27 -5.21 -11.14 -22.36
N ALA A 28 -4.02 -11.49 -22.87
CA ALA A 28 -3.16 -12.46 -22.20
C ALA A 28 -1.73 -11.96 -21.91
N PHE A 29 -1.58 -10.80 -21.26
CA PHE A 29 -0.33 -10.46 -20.55
C PHE A 29 -0.61 -9.75 -19.23
N ALA A 30 -1.36 -10.41 -18.34
CA ALA A 30 -1.24 -10.17 -16.91
C ALA A 30 -0.14 -11.10 -16.38
N GLY A 31 1.12 -10.65 -16.48
CA GLY A 31 2.24 -11.36 -15.85
C GLY A 31 2.04 -11.47 -14.33
N PRO A 32 2.62 -12.49 -13.67
CA PRO A 32 2.53 -12.59 -12.22
C PRO A 32 3.09 -11.30 -11.60
N ALA A 33 2.24 -10.53 -10.95
CA ALA A 33 2.68 -9.45 -10.10
C ALA A 33 3.46 -10.10 -8.96
N ASP A 34 4.80 -10.03 -9.01
CA ASP A 34 5.69 -10.43 -7.93
C ASP A 34 5.28 -9.65 -6.68
N LYS A 35 4.41 -10.27 -5.86
CA LYS A 35 4.09 -9.75 -4.54
C LYS A 35 5.36 -9.90 -3.73
N ALA A 36 6.14 -8.83 -3.64
CA ALA A 36 7.26 -8.74 -2.71
C ALA A 36 6.80 -9.30 -1.35
N PRO A 37 7.65 -10.06 -0.62
CA PRO A 37 7.28 -10.61 0.67
C PRO A 37 6.63 -9.50 1.51
N ALA A 38 5.38 -9.70 1.94
CA ALA A 38 4.64 -8.72 2.69
C ALA A 38 5.30 -8.56 4.06
N GLY A 39 6.34 -7.72 4.14
CA GLY A 39 7.01 -7.46 5.41
C GLY A 39 6.04 -6.79 6.40
N ARG A 40 6.39 -6.82 7.69
CA ARG A 40 5.58 -6.24 8.76
C ARG A 40 5.26 -4.78 8.43
N VAL A 41 4.03 -4.39 8.70
CA VAL A 41 3.54 -3.03 8.55
C VAL A 41 3.37 -2.43 9.93
N VAL A 42 4.01 -1.30 10.16
CA VAL A 42 3.75 -0.45 11.34
C VAL A 42 3.01 0.78 10.87
N SER A 43 1.83 1.04 11.42
CA SER A 43 1.02 2.21 11.12
C SER A 43 0.39 2.78 12.37
N GLY A 44 -0.25 3.93 12.26
CA GLY A 44 -0.78 4.61 13.43
C GLY A 44 -1.27 6.00 13.14
N LYS A 45 -1.62 6.71 14.22
CA LYS A 45 -1.88 8.15 14.20
C LYS A 45 -0.94 8.91 15.11
N VAL A 46 -0.60 10.13 14.72
CA VAL A 46 0.06 11.13 15.57
C VAL A 46 -0.97 12.12 16.06
N LEU A 47 -1.10 12.23 17.38
CA LEU A 47 -2.14 13.00 18.04
C LEU A 47 -1.55 13.92 19.12
N ASP A 48 -2.26 14.97 19.50
CA ASP A 48 -1.99 15.75 20.70
C ASP A 48 -2.61 15.09 21.96
N GLN A 49 -2.47 15.74 23.13
CA GLN A 49 -3.06 15.27 24.38
C GLN A 49 -4.60 15.28 24.40
N ASN A 50 -5.24 16.06 23.52
CA ASN A 50 -6.68 16.15 23.39
C ASN A 50 -7.22 15.24 22.25
N ASP A 51 -6.39 14.32 21.74
CA ASP A 51 -6.68 13.40 20.64
C ASP A 51 -6.94 14.07 19.28
N ASN A 52 -6.47 15.31 19.09
CA ASN A 52 -6.47 15.98 17.79
C ASN A 52 -5.33 15.46 16.92
N ALA A 53 -5.61 15.23 15.63
CA ALA A 53 -4.58 14.85 14.67
C ALA A 53 -3.51 15.93 14.49
N LEU A 54 -2.25 15.52 14.39
CA LEU A 54 -1.10 16.39 14.17
C LEU A 54 -0.53 16.17 12.76
N PRO A 55 -1.11 16.79 11.72
CA PRO A 55 -0.59 16.71 10.36
C PRO A 55 0.77 17.38 10.25
N SER A 56 1.57 16.98 9.25
CA SER A 56 2.94 17.47 9.03
C SER A 56 3.96 17.15 10.12
N ALA A 57 3.56 16.42 11.18
CA ALA A 57 4.52 15.81 12.09
C ALA A 57 5.42 14.82 11.32
N ILE A 58 6.63 14.58 11.82
CA ILE A 58 7.57 13.63 11.24
C ILE A 58 7.67 12.44 12.18
N VAL A 59 7.32 11.25 11.70
CA VAL A 59 7.57 10.00 12.41
C VAL A 59 8.93 9.47 12.02
N TYR A 60 9.76 9.17 13.01
CA TYR A 60 11.05 8.53 12.86
C TYR A 60 10.91 7.06 13.25
N LEU A 61 11.46 6.17 12.43
CA LEU A 61 11.54 4.75 12.68
C LEU A 61 13.00 4.30 12.57
N THR A 62 13.57 3.88 13.69
CA THR A 62 14.95 3.43 13.82
C THR A 62 15.01 1.91 13.81
N ASN A 63 15.81 1.36 12.91
CA ASN A 63 16.22 -0.03 12.96
C ASN A 63 17.28 -0.19 14.06
N THR A 64 16.98 -0.92 15.14
CA THR A 64 17.91 -1.04 16.28
C THR A 64 19.18 -1.82 15.94
N ARG A 65 19.13 -2.71 14.93
CA ARG A 65 20.27 -3.51 14.47
C ARG A 65 21.24 -2.72 13.60
N THR A 66 20.73 -1.98 12.61
CA THR A 66 21.57 -1.24 11.65
C THR A 66 21.72 0.24 11.99
N ARG A 67 20.94 0.76 12.95
CA ARG A 67 20.78 2.19 13.25
C ARG A 67 20.28 3.04 12.08
N ALA A 68 19.83 2.41 10.99
CA ALA A 68 19.21 3.12 9.88
C ALA A 68 17.88 3.74 10.33
N VAL A 69 17.68 5.01 9.98
CA VAL A 69 16.46 5.76 10.30
C VAL A 69 15.65 5.96 9.03
N LYS A 70 14.37 5.63 9.09
CA LYS A 70 13.37 5.99 8.07
C LYS A 70 12.43 7.04 8.65
N THR A 71 12.02 7.99 7.83
CA THR A 71 11.08 9.04 8.24
C THR A 71 9.80 9.00 7.41
N TYR A 72 8.70 9.43 8.00
CA TYR A 72 7.41 9.58 7.33
C TYR A 72 6.77 10.91 7.73
N ILE A 73 6.30 11.67 6.75
CA ILE A 73 5.55 12.92 6.98
C ILE A 73 4.08 12.55 7.15
N VAL A 74 3.53 12.89 8.32
CA VAL A 74 2.16 12.53 8.72
C VAL A 74 1.11 13.21 7.84
N GLY A 75 0.10 12.43 7.43
CA GLY A 75 -1.01 12.89 6.60
C GLY A 75 -1.98 13.82 7.35
N GLN A 76 -2.94 14.38 6.60
CA GLN A 76 -3.92 15.34 7.16
C GLN A 76 -4.78 14.77 8.30
N ASP A 77 -5.07 13.47 8.25
CA ASP A 77 -5.85 12.74 9.26
C ASP A 77 -5.01 12.25 10.45
N GLY A 78 -3.73 12.66 10.51
CA GLY A 78 -2.75 12.23 11.50
C GLY A 78 -2.13 10.88 11.21
N SER A 79 -2.44 10.23 10.08
CA SER A 79 -1.98 8.86 9.81
C SER A 79 -0.52 8.78 9.34
N TYR A 80 0.12 7.65 9.67
CA TYR A 80 1.42 7.27 9.13
C TYR A 80 1.50 5.76 8.85
N ARG A 81 2.44 5.37 7.99
CA ARG A 81 2.67 3.95 7.64
C ARG A 81 4.09 3.65 7.18
N PHE A 82 4.68 2.61 7.77
CA PHE A 82 5.93 1.99 7.35
C PHE A 82 5.68 0.55 6.91
N PRO A 83 5.60 0.28 5.60
CA PRO A 83 5.46 -1.08 5.08
C PRO A 83 6.82 -1.80 4.98
N ALA A 84 6.76 -3.10 4.72
CA ALA A 84 7.90 -3.93 4.35
C ALA A 84 9.04 -3.89 5.39
N LEU A 85 8.69 -3.88 6.68
CA LEU A 85 9.66 -4.01 7.77
C LEU A 85 9.99 -5.48 8.00
N SER A 86 11.22 -5.72 8.46
CA SER A 86 11.66 -7.08 8.77
C SER A 86 11.06 -7.52 10.11
N PRO A 87 10.34 -8.64 10.20
CA PRO A 87 9.69 -9.05 11.46
C PRO A 87 10.70 -9.50 12.54
N ASN A 88 11.95 -9.78 12.16
CA ASN A 88 13.04 -10.26 13.01
C ASN A 88 13.96 -9.14 13.54
N ILE A 89 13.45 -7.90 13.62
CA ILE A 89 14.21 -6.75 14.10
C ILE A 89 13.31 -5.96 15.06
N ASP A 90 13.90 -5.49 16.16
CA ASP A 90 13.26 -4.49 17.02
C ASP A 90 13.33 -3.12 16.33
N TYR A 91 12.19 -2.43 16.23
CA TYR A 91 12.14 -1.05 15.75
C TYR A 91 11.74 -0.11 16.86
N GLU A 92 12.39 1.04 16.91
CA GLU A 92 11.97 2.14 17.76
C GLU A 92 11.32 3.22 16.89
N LEU A 93 10.22 3.79 17.35
CA LEU A 93 9.56 4.89 16.64
C LEU A 93 9.08 5.98 17.58
N TYR A 94 9.17 7.22 17.12
CA TYR A 94 8.65 8.40 17.79
C TYR A 94 8.22 9.43 16.74
N ALA A 95 7.37 10.36 17.13
CA ALA A 95 6.95 11.48 16.30
C ALA A 95 7.54 12.79 16.83
N GLN A 96 7.79 13.74 15.92
CA GLN A 96 8.25 15.07 16.27
C GLN A 96 7.49 16.13 15.44
N ILE A 97 7.14 17.25 16.06
CA ILE A 97 6.59 18.42 15.38
C ILE A 97 6.98 19.68 16.14
N ASN A 98 7.44 20.72 15.43
CA ASN A 98 7.77 22.03 16.01
C ASN A 98 8.69 21.96 17.25
N GLY A 99 9.65 21.04 17.29
CA GLY A 99 10.55 20.83 18.43
C GLY A 99 10.00 19.93 19.55
N HIS A 100 8.69 19.65 19.58
CA HIS A 100 8.07 18.71 20.52
C HIS A 100 8.22 17.27 20.02
N LYS A 101 8.42 16.33 20.95
CA LYS A 101 8.66 14.91 20.66
C LYS A 101 7.70 14.03 21.47
N SER A 102 7.23 12.95 20.85
CA SER A 102 6.49 11.90 21.58
C SER A 102 7.41 11.01 22.41
N ASP A 103 6.81 10.20 23.27
CA ASP A 103 7.47 9.00 23.78
C ASP A 103 7.97 8.12 22.63
N THR A 104 9.05 7.40 22.89
CA THR A 104 9.51 6.35 21.97
C THR A 104 8.73 5.07 22.25
N LYS A 105 8.21 4.47 21.19
CA LYS A 105 7.56 3.16 21.22
C LYS A 105 8.47 2.13 20.56
N THR A 106 8.36 0.88 21.00
CA THR A 106 9.15 -0.22 20.46
C THR A 106 8.22 -1.27 19.85
N VAL A 107 8.55 -1.70 18.64
CA VAL A 107 7.97 -2.86 17.97
C VAL A 107 8.99 -3.97 18.08
N SER A 108 8.71 -4.98 18.91
CA SER A 108 9.65 -6.07 19.13
C SER A 108 9.64 -7.08 17.99
N GLN A 109 10.77 -7.71 17.73
CA GLN A 109 10.91 -8.88 16.87
C GLN A 109 10.07 -10.07 17.35
N PHE A 110 9.75 -10.14 18.64
CA PHE A 110 8.91 -11.19 19.23
C PHE A 110 7.40 -10.91 19.06
N ASP A 111 7.02 -9.75 18.51
CA ASP A 111 5.63 -9.44 18.17
C ASP A 111 5.24 -10.16 16.87
N ASN A 112 4.42 -11.21 16.94
CA ASN A 112 4.09 -12.00 15.75
C ASN A 112 3.05 -11.35 14.82
N ARG A 113 2.58 -10.13 15.10
CA ARG A 113 1.62 -9.43 14.25
C ARG A 113 2.27 -8.94 12.96
N GLU A 114 1.60 -9.18 11.84
CA GLU A 114 1.98 -8.63 10.53
C GLU A 114 1.64 -7.15 10.40
N GLN A 115 0.57 -6.71 11.08
CA GLN A 115 0.15 -5.32 11.18
C GLN A 115 0.18 -4.88 12.64
N VAL A 116 1.00 -3.88 12.93
CA VAL A 116 1.15 -3.28 14.25
C VAL A 116 0.64 -1.85 14.18
N PHE A 117 -0.41 -1.55 14.94
CA PHE A 117 -0.98 -0.20 15.04
C PHE A 117 -0.50 0.47 16.33
N ILE A 118 0.15 1.62 16.22
CA ILE A 118 0.71 2.39 17.35
C ILE A 118 0.30 3.85 17.21
N ASN A 119 -0.36 4.40 18.21
CA ASN A 119 -0.58 5.84 18.28
C ASN A 119 0.57 6.52 19.02
N LEU A 120 1.01 7.66 18.49
CA LEU A 120 2.04 8.50 19.08
C LEU A 120 1.39 9.79 19.56
N LYS A 121 1.52 10.07 20.87
CA LYS A 121 1.02 11.31 21.47
C LYS A 121 2.17 12.29 21.67
N ILE A 122 1.97 13.53 21.23
CA ILE A 122 2.92 14.64 21.45
C ILE A 122 2.26 15.64 22.40
N ASP A 123 3.00 16.07 23.41
CA ASP A 123 2.61 17.23 24.21
C ASP A 123 3.06 18.51 23.50
N THR A 124 2.10 19.26 22.99
CA THR A 124 2.29 20.51 22.22
C THR A 124 1.93 21.76 23.03
N LYS A 125 1.66 21.61 24.33
CA LYS A 125 1.34 22.73 25.22
C LYS A 125 2.60 23.37 25.80
#